data_AF-A0A921DQW8-F1
#
_entry.id   AF-A0A921DQW8-F1
#
_cell.length_a   1.000
_cell.length_b   1.000
_cell.length_c   1.000
_cell.angle_alpha   90.00
_cell.angle_beta   90.00
_cell.angle_gamma   90.00
#
_symmetry.space_group_name_H-M   'P 1'
#
loop_
_entity.id
_entity.type
_entity.pdbx_description
1 polymer ?
#
loop_
_entity_poly.entity_id
_entity_poly.type
_entity_poly.pdbx_seq_one_letter_code
_entity_poly.pdbx_strand_id
1 'polypeptide(L)'
;SNIETILKHIQSIADKEKGNEGQQAGTSSETPEKSKKKVIIDELVIRDAQATLLIPMLKLSVSIPLPEIRLTGIGREGSGVTIAQSAVLILKEMKASLEASTVKLRETQLKDAKNALLRQGKDTEEKAKGLLKEGLNLFKK
;
A
#
# COMPACT_ATOMS: atom_id res chain seq x y z
N SER A 1 -2.95 -1.83 10.29
CA SER A 1 -2.91 -0.45 9.74
C SER A 1 -4.28 -0.07 9.17
N ASN A 2 -4.68 1.22 9.20
CA ASN A 2 -5.96 1.66 8.60
C ASN A 2 -6.08 1.28 7.11
N ILE A 3 -4.95 1.26 6.38
CA ILE A 3 -4.92 0.89 4.96
C ILE A 3 -5.32 -0.56 4.72
N GLU A 4 -5.00 -1.48 5.64
CA GLU A 4 -5.34 -2.90 5.54
C GLU A 4 -6.83 -3.13 5.79
N THR A 5 -7.41 -2.40 6.76
CA THR A 5 -8.85 -2.43 7.02
C THR A 5 -9.63 -1.93 5.80
N ILE A 6 -9.20 -0.81 5.21
CA ILE A 6 -9.80 -0.27 3.98
C ILE A 6 -9.69 -1.28 2.84
N LEU A 7 -8.50 -1.86 2.62
CA LEU A 7 -8.27 -2.85 1.59
C LEU A 7 -9.14 -4.10 1.78
N LYS A 8 -9.30 -4.59 3.01
CA LYS A 8 -10.17 -5.73 3.34
C LYS A 8 -11.65 -5.44 3.04
N HIS A 9 -12.13 -4.25 3.40
CA HIS A 9 -13.52 -3.86 3.11
C HIS A 9 -13.77 -3.74 1.61
N ILE A 10 -12.86 -3.12 0.87
CA ILE A 10 -12.98 -2.96 -0.59
C ILE A 10 -12.88 -4.32 -1.29
N GLN A 11 -12.00 -5.22 -0.84
CA GLN A 11 -11.95 -6.59 -1.34
C GLN A 11 -13.27 -7.33 -1.13
N SER A 12 -13.84 -7.25 0.08
CA SER A 12 -15.13 -7.89 0.37
C SER A 12 -16.26 -7.40 -0.55
N ILE A 13 -16.25 -6.12 -0.94
CA ILE A 13 -17.19 -5.56 -1.91
C ILE A 13 -16.89 -6.12 -3.31
N ALA A 14 -15.63 -6.08 -3.74
CA ALA A 14 -15.21 -6.57 -5.06
C ALA A 14 -15.52 -8.08 -5.26
N ASP A 15 -15.37 -8.89 -4.22
CA ASP A 15 -15.69 -10.33 -4.25
C ASP A 15 -17.20 -10.58 -4.33
N LYS A 16 -18.00 -9.80 -3.60
CA LYS A 16 -19.47 -9.84 -3.71
C LYS A 16 -19.96 -9.46 -5.10
N GLU A 17 -19.27 -8.53 -5.78
CA GLU A 17 -19.59 -8.15 -7.15
C GLU A 17 -19.25 -9.25 -8.17
N LYS A 18 -18.15 -9.99 -7.97
CA LYS A 18 -17.79 -11.17 -8.81
C LYS A 18 -18.77 -12.33 -8.65
N GLY A 19 -19.19 -12.64 -7.42
CA GLY A 19 -20.10 -13.76 -7.14
C GLY A 19 -21.49 -13.61 -7.74
N ASN A 20 -21.87 -12.38 -8.12
CA ASN A 20 -23.18 -12.05 -8.66
C ASN A 20 -23.20 -12.02 -10.21
N GLU A 21 -22.15 -12.46 -10.89
CA GLU A 21 -22.05 -12.51 -12.37
C GLU A 21 -22.67 -13.78 -13.00
N GLY A 22 -23.24 -14.69 -12.19
CA GLY A 22 -23.72 -16.00 -12.66
C GLY A 22 -25.25 -16.19 -12.79
N GLN A 23 -26.09 -15.21 -12.44
CA GLN A 23 -27.55 -15.37 -12.50
C GLN A 23 -28.21 -14.14 -13.12
N GLN A 24 -28.47 -14.20 -14.42
CA GLN A 24 -29.53 -13.41 -15.03
C GLN A 24 -30.10 -14.13 -16.26
N ALA A 25 -31.08 -14.99 -15.99
CA ALA A 25 -32.20 -15.25 -16.89
C ALA A 25 -33.46 -15.20 -16.03
N GLY A 26 -34.27 -14.14 -16.18
CA GLY A 26 -35.61 -14.07 -15.58
C GLY A 26 -35.98 -12.75 -14.91
N THR A 27 -36.69 -11.92 -15.68
CA THR A 27 -37.85 -11.10 -15.29
C THR A 27 -37.67 -9.88 -14.36
N SER A 28 -38.12 -8.75 -14.92
CA SER A 28 -38.36 -7.42 -14.35
C SER A 28 -38.72 -7.33 -12.87
N SER A 29 -38.02 -6.43 -12.18
CA SER A 29 -38.62 -5.47 -11.25
C SER A 29 -37.72 -4.24 -11.13
N GLU A 30 -38.33 -3.08 -11.32
CA GLU A 30 -37.72 -1.76 -11.24
C GLU A 30 -37.15 -1.51 -9.83
N THR A 31 -35.86 -1.74 -9.71
CA THR A 31 -34.98 -1.05 -8.75
C THR A 31 -33.89 -0.47 -9.64
N PRO A 32 -33.36 0.75 -9.42
CA PRO A 32 -32.31 1.25 -10.29
C PRO A 32 -31.15 0.27 -10.19
N GLU A 33 -31.02 -0.59 -11.21
CA GLU A 33 -29.90 -1.47 -11.37
C GLU A 33 -28.72 -0.54 -11.28
N LYS A 34 -27.98 -0.63 -10.16
CA LYS A 34 -26.59 -0.24 -10.11
C LYS A 34 -25.93 -1.16 -11.12
N SER A 35 -26.08 -0.79 -12.38
CA SER A 35 -25.42 -1.36 -13.53
C SER A 35 -23.98 -1.55 -13.05
N LYS A 36 -23.58 -2.81 -13.01
CA LYS A 36 -22.22 -3.24 -12.71
C LYS A 36 -21.34 -2.71 -13.85
N LYS A 37 -21.21 -1.38 -13.94
CA LYS A 37 -20.52 -0.69 -15.02
C LYS A 37 -19.06 -1.08 -14.90
N LYS A 38 -18.63 -1.90 -15.85
CA LYS A 38 -17.24 -2.25 -16.02
C LYS A 38 -16.54 -1.07 -16.68
N VAL A 39 -15.34 -0.77 -16.19
CA VAL A 39 -14.49 0.30 -16.70
C VAL A 39 -13.16 -0.29 -17.14
N ILE A 40 -12.56 0.35 -18.12
CA ILE A 40 -11.17 0.15 -18.50
C ILE A 40 -10.46 1.45 -18.14
N ILE A 41 -9.38 1.36 -17.37
CA ILE A 41 -8.57 2.52 -17.00
C ILE A 41 -7.24 2.34 -17.72
N ASP A 42 -7.04 3.13 -18.78
CA ASP A 42 -5.82 3.05 -19.60
C ASP A 42 -4.59 3.47 -18.80
N GLU A 43 -4.72 4.53 -18.01
CA GLU A 43 -3.64 5.03 -17.18
C GLU A 43 -4.17 5.68 -15.90
N LEU A 44 -3.52 5.36 -14.80
CA LEU A 44 -3.65 6.04 -13.52
C LEU A 44 -2.25 6.44 -13.04
N VAL A 45 -2.08 7.74 -12.76
CA VAL A 45 -0.84 8.27 -12.19
C VAL A 45 -1.14 8.95 -10.87
N ILE A 46 -0.45 8.52 -9.81
CA ILE A 46 -0.48 9.15 -8.49
C ILE A 46 0.88 9.83 -8.29
N ARG A 47 0.87 11.15 -8.19
CA ARG A 47 2.07 11.99 -8.02
C ARG A 47 2.01 12.72 -6.68
N ASP A 48 3.18 13.10 -6.19
CA ASP A 48 3.35 13.96 -5.01
C ASP A 48 2.59 13.47 -3.76
N ALA A 49 2.37 12.16 -3.67
CA ALA A 49 1.68 11.57 -2.55
C ALA A 49 2.60 11.56 -1.32
N GLN A 50 2.01 11.83 -0.15
CA GLN A 50 2.71 11.77 1.13
C GLN A 50 2.02 10.79 2.04
N ALA A 51 2.81 10.01 2.79
CA ALA A 51 2.32 9.14 3.82
C ALA A 51 2.84 9.58 5.19
N THR A 52 1.93 9.67 6.16
CA THR A 52 2.32 9.93 7.55
C THR A 52 2.54 8.61 8.26
N LEU A 53 3.78 8.35 8.67
CA LEU A 53 4.15 7.23 9.52
C LEU A 53 4.07 7.66 10.98
N LEU A 54 3.17 7.03 11.73
CA LEU A 54 3.15 7.14 13.18
C LEU A 54 4.15 6.14 13.75
N ILE A 55 5.08 6.62 14.58
CA ILE A 55 6.02 5.80 15.36
C ILE A 55 5.53 5.84 16.82
N PRO A 56 4.72 4.85 17.26
CA PRO A 56 4.01 4.95 18.54
C PRO A 56 4.95 5.07 19.74
N MET A 57 6.10 4.38 19.69
CA MET A 57 7.07 4.36 20.78
C MET A 57 7.76 5.71 21.01
N LEU A 58 7.89 6.53 19.95
CA LEU A 58 8.47 7.87 20.02
C LEU A 58 7.40 8.97 20.07
N LYS A 59 6.11 8.61 20.01
CA LYS A 59 4.98 9.55 19.80
C LYS A 59 5.25 10.54 18.66
N LEU A 60 6.03 10.11 17.67
CA LEU A 60 6.49 10.93 16.55
C LEU A 60 5.68 10.56 15.31
N SER A 61 5.28 11.57 14.54
CA SER A 61 4.72 11.39 13.21
C SER A 61 5.71 11.93 12.18
N VAL A 62 6.10 11.10 11.21
CA VAL A 62 7.02 11.48 10.15
C VAL A 62 6.27 11.45 8.82
N SER A 63 6.27 12.56 8.09
CA SER A 63 5.77 12.58 6.71
C SER A 63 6.85 12.06 5.78
N ILE A 64 6.51 11.09 4.95
CA ILE A 64 7.40 10.52 3.94
C ILE A 64 6.80 10.71 2.54
N PRO A 65 7.58 11.19 1.56
CA PRO A 65 7.11 11.24 0.19
C PRO A 65 7.03 9.82 -0.38
N LEU A 66 5.93 9.53 -1.07
CA LEU A 66 5.78 8.33 -1.87
C LEU A 66 6.29 8.61 -3.29
N PRO A 67 6.94 7.63 -3.94
CA PRO A 67 7.32 7.76 -5.34
C PRO A 67 6.07 7.84 -6.22
N GLU A 68 6.24 8.36 -7.44
CA GLU A 68 5.18 8.33 -8.47
C GLU A 68 4.73 6.88 -8.68
N ILE A 69 3.43 6.64 -8.53
CA ILE A 69 2.81 5.33 -8.81
C ILE A 69 2.11 5.46 -10.16
N ARG A 70 2.49 4.60 -11.10
CA ARG A 70 1.87 4.54 -12.43
C ARG A 70 1.33 3.15 -12.68
N LEU A 71 0.02 3.07 -12.90
CA LEU A 71 -0.70 1.85 -13.25
C LEU A 71 -1.31 2.04 -14.63
N THR A 72 -1.09 1.09 -15.52
CA THR A 72 -1.58 1.15 -16.90
C THR A 72 -2.40 -0.09 -17.24
N GLY A 73 -3.42 0.07 -18.08
CA GLY A 73 -4.18 -1.05 -18.66
C GLY A 73 -5.04 -1.83 -17.65
N ILE A 74 -5.55 -1.18 -16.60
CA ILE A 74 -6.42 -1.84 -15.62
C ILE A 74 -7.71 -2.28 -16.31
N GLY A 75 -7.98 -3.59 -16.28
CA GLY A 75 -9.17 -4.20 -16.89
C GLY A 75 -9.09 -4.45 -18.39
N ARG A 76 -7.92 -4.24 -19.02
CA ARG A 76 -7.73 -4.44 -20.47
C ARG A 76 -7.64 -5.91 -20.90
N GLU A 77 -7.22 -6.81 -20.00
CA GLU A 77 -7.08 -8.25 -20.27
C GLU A 77 -8.43 -9.01 -20.31
N GLY A 78 -9.55 -8.34 -20.01
CA GLY A 78 -10.89 -8.92 -20.01
C GLY A 78 -11.95 -7.92 -20.44
N SER A 79 -13.19 -8.10 -19.98
CA SER A 79 -14.32 -7.22 -20.31
C SER A 79 -14.40 -5.97 -19.43
N GLY A 80 -13.26 -5.43 -18.99
CA GLY A 80 -13.19 -4.37 -17.98
C GLY A 80 -13.32 -4.88 -16.53
N VAL A 81 -13.05 -3.99 -15.58
CA VAL A 81 -13.17 -4.25 -14.13
C VAL A 81 -14.25 -3.38 -13.50
N THR A 82 -14.81 -3.80 -12.37
CA THR A 82 -15.67 -2.90 -11.59
C THR A 82 -14.85 -1.82 -10.89
N ILE A 83 -15.50 -0.74 -10.47
CA ILE A 83 -14.85 0.31 -9.68
C ILE A 83 -14.23 -0.26 -8.40
N ALA A 84 -14.94 -1.15 -7.70
CA ALA A 84 -14.40 -1.79 -6.50
C ALA A 84 -13.14 -2.62 -6.79
N GLN A 85 -13.14 -3.39 -7.87
CA GLN A 85 -11.96 -4.16 -8.31
C GLN A 85 -10.79 -3.25 -8.67
N SER A 86 -11.04 -2.15 -9.38
CA SER A 86 -10.01 -1.16 -9.69
C SER A 86 -9.41 -0.55 -8.41
N ALA A 87 -10.24 -0.21 -7.41
CA ALA A 87 -9.79 0.32 -6.14
C ALA A 87 -8.91 -0.67 -5.36
N VAL A 88 -9.20 -1.97 -5.41
CA VAL A 88 -8.32 -3.01 -4.81
C VAL A 88 -6.93 -2.99 -5.45
N LEU A 89 -6.85 -2.92 -6.79
CA LEU A 89 -5.57 -2.91 -7.51
C LEU A 89 -4.75 -1.67 -7.16
N ILE A 90 -5.39 -0.51 -7.15
CA ILE A 90 -4.75 0.77 -6.81
C ILE A 90 -4.19 0.74 -5.38
N LEU A 91 -5.01 0.31 -4.41
CA LEU A 91 -4.59 0.27 -3.01
C LEU A 91 -3.48 -0.74 -2.73
N LYS A 92 -3.46 -1.87 -3.46
CA LYS A 92 -2.35 -2.83 -3.40
C LYS A 92 -1.05 -2.20 -3.86
N GLU A 93 -1.07 -1.48 -4.97
CA GLU A 93 0.12 -0.78 -5.49
C GLU A 93 0.58 0.32 -4.53
N MET A 94 -0.35 1.10 -3.97
CA MET A 94 -0.04 2.11 -2.94
C MET A 94 0.62 1.48 -1.70
N LYS A 95 0.12 0.32 -1.25
CA LYS A 95 0.73 -0.43 -0.14
C LYS A 95 2.14 -0.88 -0.48
N ALA A 96 2.36 -1.45 -1.68
CA ALA A 96 3.68 -1.88 -2.13
C ALA A 96 4.67 -0.70 -2.23
N SER A 97 4.22 0.44 -2.75
CA SER A 97 5.00 1.67 -2.83
C SER A 97 5.38 2.23 -1.44
N LEU A 98 4.46 2.18 -0.47
CA LEU A 98 4.71 2.56 0.91
C LEU A 98 5.74 1.62 1.59
N GLU A 99 5.62 0.31 1.35
CA GLU A 99 6.57 -0.69 1.84
C GLU A 99 7.97 -0.50 1.23
N ALA A 100 8.05 -0.25 -0.08
CA ALA A 100 9.32 0.05 -0.74
C ALA A 100 9.97 1.34 -0.20
N SER A 101 9.17 2.38 0.05
CA SER A 101 9.64 3.66 0.59
C SER A 101 10.16 3.52 2.02
N THR A 102 9.48 2.73 2.85
CA THR A 102 9.93 2.41 4.21
C THR A 102 11.20 1.56 4.23
N VAL A 103 11.36 0.59 3.30
CA VAL A 103 12.62 -0.16 3.15
C VAL A 103 13.78 0.76 2.79
N LYS A 104 13.61 1.67 1.81
CA LYS A 104 14.65 2.65 1.44
C LYS A 104 15.06 3.56 2.59
N LEU A 105 14.08 4.00 3.40
CA LEU A 105 14.34 4.76 4.62
C LEU A 105 15.18 3.95 5.62
N ARG A 106 14.84 2.68 5.84
CA ARG A 106 15.63 1.78 6.71
C ARG A 106 17.04 1.59 6.19
N GLU A 107 17.22 1.37 4.89
CA GLU A 107 18.54 1.19 4.28
C GLU A 107 19.40 2.44 4.42
N THR A 108 18.82 3.62 4.19
CA THR A 108 19.52 4.90 4.31
C THR A 108 19.93 5.15 5.76
N GLN A 109 19.00 4.99 6.72
CA GLN A 109 19.30 5.12 8.15
C GLN A 109 20.34 4.10 8.63
N LEU A 110 20.25 2.85 8.16
CA LEU A 110 21.21 1.80 8.50
C LEU A 110 22.60 2.11 7.94
N LYS A 111 22.68 2.63 6.72
CA LYS A 111 23.94 3.02 6.07
C LYS A 111 24.58 4.21 6.78
N ASP A 112 23.80 5.20 7.17
CA ASP A 112 24.28 6.37 7.92
C ASP A 112 24.73 5.98 9.32
N ALA A 113 23.97 5.14 10.03
CA ALA A 113 24.36 4.60 11.33
C ALA A 113 25.63 3.74 11.22
N LYS A 114 25.75 2.90 10.18
CA LYS A 114 26.95 2.10 9.92
C LYS A 114 28.16 2.98 9.62
N ASN A 115 28.01 4.03 8.81
CA ASN A 115 29.09 4.95 8.49
C ASN A 115 29.53 5.77 9.70
N ALA A 116 28.59 6.20 10.55
CA ALA A 116 28.91 6.84 11.83
C ALA A 116 29.65 5.88 12.79
N LEU A 117 29.21 4.62 12.86
CA LEU A 117 29.84 3.58 13.68
C LEU A 117 31.26 3.23 13.21
N LEU A 118 31.46 3.11 11.89
CA LEU A 118 32.78 2.87 11.30
C LEU A 118 33.76 4.02 11.56
N ARG A 119 33.25 5.24 11.74
CA ARG A 119 34.06 6.42 12.10
C ARG A 119 34.40 6.49 13.60
N GLN A 120 33.72 5.72 14.47
CA GLN A 120 33.84 5.85 15.93
C GLN A 120 34.66 4.74 16.62
N GLY A 121 35.27 3.81 15.89
CA GLY A 121 36.22 2.83 16.43
C GLY A 121 35.59 1.58 17.08
N LYS A 122 36.36 0.48 17.09
CA LYS A 122 35.94 -0.93 17.29
C LYS A 122 35.26 -1.29 18.62
N ASP A 123 35.31 -0.45 19.66
CA ASP A 123 34.88 -0.87 21.01
C ASP A 123 33.38 -0.63 21.32
N THR A 124 32.59 -0.14 20.35
CA THR A 124 31.15 0.18 20.54
C THR A 124 30.21 -0.71 19.71
N GLU A 125 30.71 -1.83 19.18
CA GLU A 125 29.97 -2.69 18.24
C GLU A 125 28.73 -3.35 18.87
N GLU A 126 28.80 -3.77 20.13
CA GLU A 126 27.70 -4.43 20.85
C GLU A 126 26.54 -3.48 21.18
N LYS A 127 26.83 -2.25 21.65
CA LYS A 127 25.80 -1.22 21.89
C LYS A 127 25.14 -0.76 20.59
N ALA A 128 25.91 -0.67 19.50
CA ALA A 128 25.37 -0.29 18.21
C ALA A 128 24.48 -1.39 17.59
N LYS A 129 24.86 -2.67 17.73
CA LYS A 129 23.98 -3.79 17.33
C LYS A 129 22.66 -3.80 18.10
N GLY A 130 22.68 -3.44 19.39
CA GLY A 130 21.48 -3.27 20.22
C GLY A 130 20.54 -2.19 19.68
N LEU A 131 21.06 -0.98 19.44
CA LEU A 131 20.28 0.15 18.91
C LEU A 131 19.76 -0.10 17.49
N LEU A 132 20.52 -0.79 16.65
CA LEU A 132 20.07 -1.19 15.31
C LEU A 132 18.99 -2.26 15.36
N LYS A 133 19.07 -3.22 16.30
CA LYS A 133 18.01 -4.22 16.51
C LYS A 133 16.73 -3.59 17.05
N GLU A 134 16.85 -2.66 18.01
CA GLU A 134 15.71 -1.91 18.54
C GLU A 134 15.08 -1.02 17.45
N GLY A 135 15.92 -0.31 16.68
CA GLY A 135 15.54 0.47 15.50
C GLY A 135 14.81 -0.36 14.43
N LEU A 136 15.30 -1.55 14.10
CA LEU A 136 14.65 -2.44 13.13
C LEU A 136 13.34 -3.03 13.67
N ASN A 137 13.28 -3.37 14.95
CA ASN A 137 12.09 -3.93 15.58
C ASN A 137 10.94 -2.91 15.66
N LEU A 138 11.24 -1.61 15.70
CA LEU A 138 10.25 -0.53 15.62
C LEU A 138 9.46 -0.52 14.31
N PHE A 139 10.00 -1.11 13.24
CA PHE A 139 9.34 -1.15 11.93
C PHE A 139 8.83 -2.54 11.52
N LYS A 140 9.05 -3.57 12.36
CA LYS A 140 8.59 -4.95 12.12
C LYS A 140 7.23 -5.26 12.76
N LYS A 141 6.68 -4.35 13.56
CA LYS A 141 5.40 -4.50 14.27
C LYS A 141 4.34 -3.58 13.66
#